data_AF-A0A847S019-F1
#
_entry.id   AF-A0A847S019-F1
#
_cell.length_a   1.000
_cell.length_b   1.000
_cell.length_c   1.000
_cell.angle_alpha   90.00
_cell.angle_beta   90.00
_cell.angle_gamma   90.00
#
_symmetry.space_group_name_H-M   'P 1'
#
loop_
_entity.id
_entity.type
_entity.pdbx_description
1 polymer ?
#
loop_
_entity_poly.entity_id
_entity_poly.type
_entity_poly.pdbx_seq_one_letter_code
_entity_poly.pdbx_strand_id
1 'polypeptide(L)'
;MSTPTPSQVQERLAALYAAIAEQRLFHLVRTERRDQMVTLHFRRRHSVFCLQRREQDGQVDYIMLHDGERARSTMLREMWQDLQALA
;
A
#
# COMPACT_ATOMS: atom_id res chain seq x y z
N MET A 1 -0.59 25.60 -4.03
CA MET A 1 0.05 24.27 -3.90
C MET A 1 0.16 23.67 -5.29
N SER A 2 1.36 23.37 -5.78
CA SER A 2 1.56 22.81 -7.12
C SER A 2 1.04 21.37 -7.19
N THR A 3 0.37 21.02 -8.29
CA THR A 3 -0.05 19.64 -8.55
C THR A 3 1.20 18.76 -8.73
N PRO A 4 1.33 17.63 -8.01
CA PRO A 4 2.48 16.75 -8.14
C PRO A 4 2.56 16.15 -9.55
N THR A 5 3.78 15.94 -10.05
CA THR A 5 4.00 15.27 -11.33
C THR A 5 3.70 13.78 -11.23
N PRO A 6 3.42 13.07 -12.34
CA PRO A 6 3.18 11.63 -12.32
C PRO A 6 4.30 10.83 -11.65
N SER A 7 5.56 11.19 -11.90
CA SER A 7 6.73 10.55 -11.29
C SER A 7 6.76 10.71 -9.77
N GLN A 8 6.46 11.92 -9.27
CA GLN A 8 6.39 12.17 -7.82
C GLN A 8 5.25 11.38 -7.16
N VAL A 9 4.12 11.21 -7.85
CA VAL A 9 3.02 10.37 -7.34
C VAL A 9 3.47 8.92 -7.23
N GLN A 10 4.21 8.42 -8.22
CA GLN A 10 4.70 7.04 -8.24
C GLN A 10 5.73 6.76 -7.14
N GLU A 11 6.69 7.68 -6.92
CA GLU A 11 7.65 7.59 -5.82
C GLU A 11 6.97 7.55 -4.45
N ARG A 12 5.97 8.42 -4.23
CA ARG A 12 5.20 8.45 -2.97
C ARG A 12 4.45 7.15 -2.74
N LEU A 13 3.84 6.58 -3.78
CA LEU A 13 3.16 5.28 -3.68
C LEU A 13 4.12 4.15 -3.38
N ALA A 14 5.30 4.13 -4.02
CA ALA A 14 6.32 3.11 -3.77
C ALA A 14 6.80 3.15 -2.31
N ALA A 15 7.12 4.34 -1.79
CA ALA A 15 7.52 4.53 -0.39
C ALA A 15 6.43 4.09 0.58
N LEU A 16 5.17 4.42 0.28
CA LEU A 16 4.03 4.01 1.08
C LEU A 16 3.89 2.49 1.12
N TYR A 17 3.89 1.83 -0.03
CA TYR A 17 3.72 0.38 -0.11
C TYR A 17 4.87 -0.38 0.55
N ALA A 18 6.10 0.10 0.44
CA ALA A 18 7.24 -0.43 1.18
C ALA A 18 7.02 -0.35 2.70
N ALA A 19 6.62 0.82 3.21
CA ALA A 19 6.36 0.99 4.65
C ALA A 19 5.23 0.10 5.18
N ILE A 20 4.21 -0.20 4.36
CA ILE A 20 3.16 -1.17 4.71
C ILE A 20 3.73 -2.59 4.74
N ALA A 21 4.49 -2.98 3.72
CA ALA A 21 5.09 -4.31 3.63
C ALA A 21 6.05 -4.58 4.79
N GLU A 22 6.76 -3.55 5.25
CA GLU A 22 7.61 -3.54 6.46
C GLU A 22 6.82 -3.48 7.78
N GLN A 23 5.48 -3.48 7.74
CA GLN A 23 4.58 -3.42 8.91
C GLN A 23 4.75 -2.14 9.75
N ARG A 24 5.28 -1.06 9.18
CA ARG A 24 5.51 0.22 9.89
C ARG A 24 4.23 1.02 10.08
N LEU A 25 3.29 0.87 9.16
CA LEU A 25 2.04 1.63 9.17
C LEU A 25 0.86 0.80 9.71
N PHE A 26 0.82 -0.49 9.40
CA PHE A 26 -0.33 -1.34 9.68
C PHE A 26 0.07 -2.71 10.16
N HIS A 27 -0.85 -3.34 10.90
CA HIS A 27 -0.67 -4.69 11.38
C HIS A 27 -1.03 -5.70 10.28
N LEU A 28 -0.07 -6.51 9.86
CA LEU A 28 -0.30 -7.64 8.97
C LEU A 28 -1.09 -8.70 9.74
N VAL A 29 -2.29 -9.02 9.26
CA VAL A 29 -3.17 -10.03 9.90
C VAL A 29 -3.16 -11.37 9.17
N ARG A 30 -2.87 -11.38 7.87
CA ARG A 30 -2.83 -12.62 7.07
C ARG A 30 -1.97 -12.44 5.83
N THR A 31 -1.26 -13.49 5.47
CA THR A 31 -0.57 -13.61 4.19
C THR A 31 -1.19 -14.76 3.41
N GLU A 32 -1.55 -14.51 2.15
CA GLU A 32 -2.02 -15.52 1.21
C GLU A 32 -1.06 -15.58 0.03
N ARG A 33 -0.63 -16.79 -0.35
CA ARG A 33 0.26 -17.01 -1.49
C ARG A 33 -0.44 -17.88 -2.53
N ARG A 34 -0.47 -17.42 -3.78
CA ARG A 34 -0.92 -18.17 -4.95
C ARG A 34 0.09 -17.95 -6.08
N ASP A 35 0.79 -19.00 -6.47
CA ASP A 35 1.85 -18.95 -7.48
C ASP A 35 2.88 -17.84 -7.18
N GLN A 36 3.08 -16.90 -8.12
CA GLN A 36 4.00 -15.76 -8.01
C GLN A 36 3.37 -14.52 -7.33
N MET A 37 2.18 -14.68 -6.76
CA MET A 37 1.38 -13.59 -6.21
C MET A 37 1.19 -13.76 -4.71
N VAL A 38 1.54 -12.73 -3.94
CA VAL A 38 1.36 -12.70 -2.49
C VAL A 38 0.35 -11.61 -2.15
N THR A 39 -0.76 -11.97 -1.53
CA THR A 39 -1.72 -11.01 -0.99
C THR A 39 -1.48 -10.86 0.51
N LEU A 40 -1.14 -9.66 0.92
CA LEU A 40 -0.94 -9.26 2.30
C LEU A 40 -2.21 -8.56 2.79
N HIS A 41 -2.82 -9.08 3.84
CA HIS A 41 -4.00 -8.51 4.47
C HIS A 41 -3.57 -7.70 5.68
N PHE A 42 -3.90 -6.41 5.66
CA PHE A 42 -3.54 -5.48 6.72
C PHE A 42 -4.78 -4.96 7.41
N ARG A 43 -4.69 -4.80 8.73
CA ARG A 43 -5.74 -4.21 9.54
C ARG A 43 -5.38 -2.79 9.94
N ARG A 44 -6.33 -1.88 9.76
CA ARG A 44 -6.32 -0.53 10.32
C ARG A 44 -7.65 -0.25 11.00
N ARG A 45 -7.61 0.10 12.28
CA ARG A 45 -8.82 0.33 13.11
C ARG A 45 -9.81 -0.85 12.97
N HIS A 46 -10.92 -0.64 12.27
CA HIS A 46 -12.01 -1.61 12.05
C HIS A 46 -12.08 -2.15 10.62
N SER A 47 -11.11 -1.81 9.77
CA SER A 47 -11.09 -2.20 8.36
C SER A 47 -9.90 -3.10 8.06
N VAL A 48 -10.14 -4.11 7.21
CA VAL A 48 -9.09 -4.94 6.63
C VAL A 48 -9.00 -4.58 5.15
N PHE A 49 -7.79 -4.38 4.66
CA PHE A 49 -7.51 -4.11 3.26
C PHE A 49 -6.38 -5.01 2.76
N CYS A 50 -6.30 -5.15 1.44
CA CYS A 50 -5.39 -6.09 0.80
C CYS A 50 -4.33 -5.34 -0.01
N LEU A 51 -3.07 -5.71 0.17
CA LEU A 51 -1.95 -5.29 -0.66
C LEU A 51 -1.40 -6.51 -1.38
N GLN A 52 -1.49 -6.50 -2.70
CA GLN A 52 -0.94 -7.55 -3.54
C GLN A 52 0.50 -7.21 -3.90
N ARG A 53 1.43 -8.06 -3.49
CA ARG A 53 2.82 -8.06 -3.90
C ARG A 53 3.00 -9.03 -5.07
N ARG A 54 3.52 -8.53 -6.18
CA ARG A 54 3.89 -9.31 -7.36
C ARG A 54 5.40 -9.26 -7.49
N GLU A 55 6.01 -10.43 -7.65
CA GLU A 55 7.44 -10.53 -7.96
C GLU A 55 7.57 -10.96 -9.40
N GLN A 56 8.15 -10.11 -10.24
CA GLN A 56 8.38 -10.41 -11.66
C GLN A 56 9.82 -10.01 -12.01
N ASP A 57 10.60 -10.96 -12.54
CA ASP A 57 11.98 -10.75 -12.99
C ASP A 57 12.90 -10.05 -11.95
N GLY A 58 12.68 -10.32 -10.66
CA GLY A 58 13.45 -9.73 -9.56
C GLY A 58 12.96 -8.34 -9.12
N GLN A 59 11.97 -7.76 -9.81
CA GLN A 59 11.28 -6.56 -9.39
C GLN A 59 10.08 -6.91 -8.50
N VAL A 60 9.85 -6.10 -7.46
CA VAL A 60 8.72 -6.25 -6.55
C VAL A 60 7.76 -5.08 -6.75
N ASP A 61 6.56 -5.39 -7.25
CA ASP A 61 5.49 -4.41 -7.42
C ASP A 61 4.39 -4.64 -6.37
N TYR A 62 3.81 -3.54 -5.90
CA TYR A 62 2.74 -3.58 -4.92
C TYR A 62 1.49 -2.90 -5.46
N ILE A 63 0.34 -3.55 -5.31
CA ILE A 63 -0.96 -3.08 -5.78
C ILE A 63 -1.97 -3.20 -4.66
N MET A 64 -2.62 -2.09 -4.31
CA MET A 64 -3.69 -2.10 -3.33
C MET A 64 -5.00 -2.59 -3.96
N LEU A 65 -5.56 -3.66 -3.38
CA LEU A 65 -6.87 -4.19 -3.76
C LEU A 65 -7.91 -3.60 -2.80
N HIS A 66 -8.75 -2.69 -3.30
CA HIS A 66 -9.84 -2.10 -2.54
C HIS A 66 -11.06 -1.97 -3.44
N ASP A 67 -12.25 -2.30 -2.93
CA ASP A 67 -13.51 -2.09 -3.62
C ASP A 67 -13.84 -0.59 -3.64
N GLY A 68 -13.73 0.03 -4.82
CA GLY A 68 -14.12 1.42 -5.07
C GLY A 68 -12.98 2.46 -5.04
N GLU A 69 -12.87 3.25 -6.11
CA GLU A 69 -11.79 4.23 -6.29
C GLU A 69 -11.78 5.35 -5.24
N ARG A 70 -12.96 5.79 -4.77
CA ARG A 70 -13.09 6.85 -3.77
C ARG A 70 -12.59 6.39 -2.39
N ALA A 71 -12.91 5.16 -2.01
CA ALA A 71 -12.46 4.56 -0.76
C ALA A 71 -10.93 4.33 -0.81
N ARG A 72 -10.43 3.77 -1.92
CA ARG A 72 -8.98 3.62 -2.18
C ARG A 72 -8.22 4.94 -2.04
N SER A 73 -8.70 6.01 -2.69
CA SER A 73 -8.03 7.31 -2.67
C SER A 73 -8.02 7.96 -1.28
N THR A 74 -9.12 7.80 -0.53
CA THR A 74 -9.21 8.30 0.84
C THR A 74 -8.25 7.54 1.74
N MET A 75 -8.23 6.21 1.64
CA MET A 75 -7.32 5.36 2.40
C MET A 75 -5.86 5.70 2.10
N LEU A 76 -5.45 5.76 0.83
CA LEU A 76 -4.09 6.12 0.44
C LEU A 76 -3.66 7.49 0.99
N ARG A 77 -4.57 8.47 1.03
CA ARG A 77 -4.29 9.79 1.60
C ARG A 77 -4.06 9.70 3.11
N GLU A 78 -4.91 8.99 3.84
CA GLU A 78 -4.75 8.81 5.29
C GLU A 78 -3.44 8.07 5.60
N MET A 79 -3.11 7.03 4.83
CA MET A 79 -1.88 6.27 5.02
C MET A 79 -0.63 7.11 4.72
N TRP A 80 -0.71 8.00 3.72
CA TRP A 80 0.37 8.95 3.44
C TRP A 80 0.59 9.92 4.59
N GLN A 81 -0.50 10.42 5.21
CA GLN A 81 -0.40 11.26 6.41
C GLN A 81 0.22 10.50 7.58
N ASP A 82 -0.20 9.25 7.81
CA ASP A 82 0.37 8.38 8.86
C ASP A 82 1.88 8.18 8.62
N LEU A 83 2.32 7.98 7.37
CA LEU A 83 3.74 7.85 7.02
C LEU A 83 4.52 9.13 7.27
N GLN A 84 3.97 10.30 6.94
CA GLN A 84 4.60 11.58 7.20
C GLN A 84 4.74 11.87 8.70
N ALA A 85 3.86 11.33 9.54
CA ALA A 85 3.94 11.49 11.00
C ALA A 85 5.00 10.58 11.64
N LEU A 86 5.47 9.55 10.94
CA LEU A 86 6.54 8.64 11.39
C LEU A 86 7.95 9.09 10.97
N ALA A 87 8.07 10.09 10.10
CA ALA A 87 9.32 10.62 9.56
C ALA A 87 9.77 11.87 10.34
#